data_AF-A0A1B2I6K7-F1
#
_entry.id   AF-A0A1B2I6K7-F1
#
_cell.length_a   1.000
_cell.length_b   1.000
_cell.length_c   1.000
_cell.angle_alpha   90.00
_cell.angle_beta   90.00
_cell.angle_gamma   90.00
#
_symmetry.space_group_name_H-M   'P 1'
#
loop_
_entity.id
_entity.type
_entity.pdbx_description
1 polymer ?
#
loop_
_entity_poly.entity_id
_entity_poly.type
_entity_poly.pdbx_seq_one_letter_code
_entity_poly.pdbx_strand_id
1 'polypeptide(L)'
;MATTLNGIKKILCSLALLALLAAPRAASADERIDIDKIRGPKIEELAMLIISNPDAQIMAAEAGELDIVSDIARPSDIDRLSANKNLQMSLARGMHAFFLLLNNRAAPWDDKDVRRAAAMAIDRGSIVRMIFSGYCEPINSWLPPVSPWALANSTEDIYNPAAAKELLKKKGYSWDLAGMLVAPDGKRLPTMKLLTPLARVAPTTAELAELIADSLKAVGFPAEVDPIDFSTMIARLDRKDYSLAVLAWSMGRNPDSLYSFYHSDMDVEGGYNMTGIRDARLDKALAELRYAPDRAAAERASDEAQRLLLELMPSVPIYSRISVAAISGKWKNIFTTDKMTADNMWTLLTAEPKDGKMRPLTMLLPEEPRNLNPFTASSAYSWQVLGMIYESMLSTDPYTLENMPGLAASWDIRTAGEGKSRHTELIFRIRRGLRWNDGSPLTARDIKASIDFIHKNKIPRFFDSVKNIRSVETPDDYTLRVVMDGVSYWYLDNVAGIPVIPQKVVANIKDWQSWDPLSTKNAGGPRGLVGSGPFMLKSYKPGEYVMMKRNPHYRLLGGGAR
;
A
#
# COMPACT_ATOMS: atom_id res chain seq x y z
N MET A 1 3.30 -34.23 -25.68
CA MET A 1 2.86 -34.72 -24.35
C MET A 1 3.55 -34.00 -23.19
N ALA A 2 4.87 -33.77 -23.21
CA ALA A 2 5.57 -33.04 -22.14
C ALA A 2 5.12 -31.57 -21.96
N THR A 3 4.84 -30.87 -23.07
CA THR A 3 4.33 -29.48 -23.08
C THR A 3 2.92 -29.37 -22.49
N THR A 4 2.08 -30.38 -22.73
CA THR A 4 0.72 -30.48 -22.21
C THR A 4 0.70 -30.81 -20.71
N LEU A 5 1.61 -31.65 -20.23
CA LEU A 5 1.77 -31.93 -18.79
C LEU A 5 2.28 -30.71 -18.00
N ASN A 6 3.20 -29.91 -18.56
CA ASN A 6 3.65 -28.68 -17.93
C ASN A 6 2.53 -27.61 -17.86
N GLY A 7 1.69 -27.53 -18.90
CA GLY A 7 0.49 -26.69 -18.87
C GLY A 7 -0.49 -27.12 -17.77
N ILE A 8 -0.76 -28.42 -17.63
CA ILE A 8 -1.66 -28.97 -16.60
C ILE A 8 -1.11 -28.80 -15.18
N LYS A 9 0.22 -28.96 -14.98
CA LYS A 9 0.86 -28.69 -13.69
C LYS A 9 0.79 -27.21 -13.30
N LYS A 10 0.99 -26.28 -14.25
CA LYS A 10 0.82 -24.85 -14.02
C LYS A 10 -0.64 -24.49 -13.67
N ILE A 11 -1.61 -25.10 -14.35
CA ILE A 11 -3.05 -24.95 -14.06
C ILE A 11 -3.36 -25.42 -12.63
N LEU A 12 -2.86 -26.60 -12.23
CA LEU A 12 -3.03 -27.13 -10.88
C LEU A 12 -2.36 -26.26 -9.81
N CYS A 13 -1.16 -25.73 -10.07
CA CYS A 13 -0.48 -24.80 -9.15
C CYS A 13 -1.23 -23.47 -9.00
N SER A 14 -1.73 -22.88 -10.10
CA SER A 14 -2.50 -21.62 -10.06
C SER A 14 -3.84 -21.75 -9.35
N LEU A 15 -4.56 -22.86 -9.56
CA LEU A 15 -5.80 -23.17 -8.84
C LEU A 15 -5.54 -23.49 -7.37
N ALA A 16 -4.42 -24.17 -7.06
CA ALA A 16 -4.01 -24.42 -5.68
C ALA A 16 -3.60 -23.13 -4.94
N LEU A 17 -2.98 -22.17 -5.62
CA LEU A 17 -2.57 -20.89 -5.03
C LEU A 17 -3.75 -19.99 -4.69
N LEU A 18 -4.70 -19.86 -5.63
CA LEU A 18 -5.97 -19.18 -5.35
C LEU A 18 -6.76 -19.96 -4.31
N ALA A 19 -6.75 -21.29 -4.28
CA ALA A 19 -7.39 -22.07 -3.21
C ALA A 19 -6.71 -21.90 -1.83
N LEU A 20 -5.39 -21.70 -1.78
CA LEU A 20 -4.62 -21.37 -0.56
C LEU A 20 -4.98 -19.99 0.00
N LEU A 21 -5.44 -19.06 -0.86
CA LEU A 21 -5.91 -17.71 -0.48
C LEU A 21 -7.46 -17.59 -0.41
N ALA A 22 -8.20 -18.48 -1.08
CA ALA A 22 -9.66 -18.48 -1.22
C ALA A 22 -10.36 -19.40 -0.23
N ALA A 23 -9.63 -20.24 0.51
CA ALA A 23 -10.14 -20.77 1.76
C ALA A 23 -9.90 -19.70 2.84
N PRO A 24 -10.92 -18.92 3.26
CA PRO A 24 -10.82 -18.24 4.53
C PRO A 24 -10.76 -19.35 5.57
N ARG A 25 -9.56 -19.78 5.95
CA ARG A 25 -9.42 -20.30 7.29
C ARG A 25 -9.52 -19.06 8.16
N ALA A 26 -10.76 -18.70 8.51
CA ALA A 26 -10.99 -17.85 9.66
C ALA A 26 -10.24 -18.57 10.78
N ALA A 27 -9.06 -18.05 11.14
CA ALA A 27 -8.34 -18.52 12.30
C ALA A 27 -9.39 -18.49 13.42
N SER A 28 -9.67 -19.65 14.01
CA SER A 28 -10.55 -19.70 15.17
C SER A 28 -10.06 -18.67 16.19
N ALA A 29 -10.92 -18.14 17.05
CA ALA A 29 -10.48 -17.16 18.06
C ALA A 29 -9.27 -17.65 18.88
N ASP A 30 -9.09 -18.98 18.97
CA ASP A 30 -7.96 -19.66 19.62
C ASP A 30 -6.66 -19.73 18.79
N GLU A 31 -6.71 -19.53 17.46
CA GLU A 31 -5.55 -19.49 16.55
C GLU A 31 -4.99 -18.06 16.34
N ARG A 32 -5.67 -17.03 16.83
CA ARG A 32 -5.15 -15.65 16.75
C ARG A 32 -3.97 -15.48 17.70
N ILE A 33 -2.85 -14.97 17.19
CA ILE A 33 -1.77 -14.43 18.04
C ILE A 33 -2.39 -13.48 19.08
N ASP A 34 -2.21 -13.85 20.34
CA ASP A 34 -2.47 -12.99 21.47
C ASP A 34 -1.38 -11.92 21.51
N ILE A 35 -1.66 -10.83 20.80
CA ILE A 35 -0.78 -9.67 20.73
C ILE A 35 -0.38 -9.25 22.15
N ASP A 36 -1.30 -9.27 23.11
CA ASP A 36 -1.11 -8.81 24.50
C ASP A 36 -0.15 -9.68 25.33
N LYS A 37 0.34 -10.79 24.77
CA LYS A 37 1.39 -11.63 25.36
C LYS A 37 2.78 -11.38 24.78
N ILE A 38 2.93 -10.62 23.70
CA ILE A 38 4.23 -10.33 23.12
C ILE A 38 5.00 -9.36 24.03
N ARG A 39 6.25 -9.69 24.38
CA ARG A 39 7.12 -8.91 25.29
C ARG A 39 8.44 -8.58 24.60
N GLY A 40 8.33 -7.80 23.52
CA GLY A 40 9.44 -7.43 22.64
C GLY A 40 10.02 -8.56 21.81
N PRO A 41 11.00 -8.23 20.95
CA PRO A 41 11.51 -9.21 20.01
C PRO A 41 12.27 -10.29 20.74
N LYS A 42 12.01 -11.54 20.36
CA LYS A 42 12.85 -12.68 20.77
C LYS A 42 14.20 -12.70 20.04
N ILE A 43 14.25 -12.07 18.87
CA ILE A 43 15.47 -11.84 18.09
C ILE A 43 16.39 -10.88 18.86
N GLU A 44 17.64 -11.27 19.08
CA GLU A 44 18.65 -10.39 19.70
C GLU A 44 19.27 -9.41 18.71
N GLU A 45 19.57 -9.89 17.50
CA GLU A 45 20.17 -9.10 16.41
C GLU A 45 19.45 -9.36 15.08
N LEU A 46 19.18 -8.28 14.36
CA LEU A 46 18.59 -8.29 13.02
C LEU A 46 19.58 -7.67 12.05
N ALA A 47 20.05 -8.46 11.10
CA ALA A 47 20.97 -8.04 10.05
C ALA A 47 20.19 -7.78 8.76
N MET A 48 20.02 -6.51 8.40
CA MET A 48 19.38 -6.14 7.15
C MET A 48 20.45 -6.03 6.06
N LEU A 49 20.57 -7.05 5.19
CA LEU A 49 21.64 -7.17 4.21
C LEU A 49 21.30 -6.39 2.93
N ILE A 50 22.21 -5.53 2.48
CA ILE A 50 22.02 -4.68 1.30
C ILE A 50 22.40 -5.48 0.05
N ILE A 51 21.40 -5.92 -0.73
CA ILE A 51 21.62 -6.70 -1.95
C ILE A 51 20.68 -6.16 -3.04
N SER A 52 21.23 -5.42 -4.00
CA SER A 52 20.44 -4.74 -5.03
C SER A 52 20.17 -5.56 -6.29
N ASN A 53 21.02 -6.56 -6.58
CA ASN A 53 20.83 -7.41 -7.75
C ASN A 53 19.84 -8.56 -7.42
N PRO A 54 18.70 -8.70 -8.14
CA PRO A 54 17.71 -9.73 -7.84
C PRO A 54 18.25 -11.16 -7.90
N ASP A 55 19.12 -11.51 -8.85
CA ASP A 55 19.70 -12.86 -8.93
C ASP A 55 20.59 -13.16 -7.71
N ALA A 56 21.33 -12.17 -7.24
CA ALA A 56 22.12 -12.29 -6.01
C ALA A 56 21.24 -12.46 -4.76
N GLN A 57 20.07 -11.80 -4.69
CA GLN A 57 19.12 -11.99 -3.60
C GLN A 57 18.64 -13.45 -3.55
N ILE A 58 18.29 -14.03 -4.70
CA ILE A 58 17.85 -15.44 -4.80
C ILE A 58 18.98 -16.39 -4.41
N MET A 59 20.20 -16.17 -4.91
CA MET A 59 21.36 -17.00 -4.56
C MET A 59 21.69 -16.95 -3.05
N ALA A 60 21.63 -15.76 -2.44
CA ALA A 60 21.84 -15.58 -1.01
C ALA A 60 20.78 -16.32 -0.16
N ALA A 61 19.53 -16.34 -0.61
CA ALA A 61 18.46 -17.13 0.02
C ALA A 61 18.74 -18.63 -0.03
N GLU A 62 19.16 -19.15 -1.19
CA GLU A 62 19.48 -20.57 -1.38
C GLU A 62 20.70 -21.02 -0.58
N ALA A 63 21.73 -20.16 -0.52
CA ALA A 63 22.91 -20.37 0.30
C ALA A 63 22.60 -20.29 1.82
N GLY A 64 21.42 -19.79 2.19
CA GLY A 64 21.01 -19.59 3.58
C GLY A 64 21.69 -18.42 4.26
N GLU A 65 22.19 -17.45 3.48
CA GLU A 65 22.71 -16.16 3.94
C GLU A 65 21.57 -15.20 4.29
N LEU A 66 20.44 -15.28 3.57
CA LEU A 66 19.19 -14.58 3.90
C LEU A 66 18.20 -15.55 4.56
N ASP A 67 17.67 -15.14 5.71
CA ASP A 67 16.57 -15.84 6.36
C ASP A 67 15.21 -15.36 5.89
N ILE A 68 15.08 -14.09 5.51
CA ILE A 68 13.86 -13.51 4.96
C ILE A 68 14.19 -12.80 3.66
N VAL A 69 13.51 -13.20 2.58
CA VAL A 69 13.52 -12.52 1.29
C VAL A 69 12.11 -12.04 0.98
N SER A 70 11.96 -10.73 0.82
CA SER A 70 10.70 -10.04 0.56
C SER A 70 10.52 -9.74 -0.94
N ASP A 71 9.29 -9.44 -1.35
CA ASP A 71 8.91 -8.92 -2.68
C ASP A 71 9.46 -9.73 -3.88
N ILE A 72 9.33 -11.06 -3.81
CA ILE A 72 9.76 -11.97 -4.88
C ILE A 72 8.79 -11.84 -6.06
N ALA A 73 9.17 -11.04 -7.06
CA ALA A 73 8.28 -10.67 -8.16
C ALA A 73 8.31 -11.62 -9.38
N ARG A 74 9.42 -12.34 -9.62
CA ARG A 74 9.60 -13.16 -10.83
C ARG A 74 9.04 -14.58 -10.61
N PRO A 75 8.09 -15.07 -11.44
CA PRO A 75 7.55 -16.43 -11.30
C PRO A 75 8.61 -17.53 -11.28
N SER A 76 9.68 -17.41 -12.08
CA SER A 76 10.80 -18.36 -12.09
C SER A 76 11.54 -18.45 -10.76
N ASP A 77 11.66 -17.33 -10.04
CA ASP A 77 12.30 -17.28 -8.73
C ASP A 77 11.40 -17.87 -7.65
N ILE A 78 10.09 -17.62 -7.76
CA ILE A 78 9.10 -18.24 -6.87
C ILE A 78 9.14 -19.76 -7.03
N ASP A 79 9.10 -20.26 -8.26
CA ASP A 79 9.21 -21.70 -8.56
C ASP A 79 10.52 -22.27 -7.99
N ARG A 80 11.65 -21.60 -8.23
CA ARG A 80 12.98 -22.00 -7.77
C ARG A 80 13.07 -22.06 -6.24
N LEU A 81 12.65 -21.02 -5.53
CA LEU A 81 12.70 -20.97 -4.07
C LEU A 81 11.69 -21.93 -3.43
N SER A 82 10.52 -22.14 -4.05
CA SER A 82 9.51 -23.10 -3.56
C SER A 82 9.99 -24.56 -3.60
N ALA A 83 10.94 -24.88 -4.49
CA ALA A 83 11.57 -26.20 -4.56
C ALA A 83 12.62 -26.43 -3.46
N ASN A 84 13.07 -25.36 -2.78
CA ASN A 84 14.04 -25.45 -1.70
C ASN A 84 13.36 -25.85 -0.39
N LYS A 85 13.61 -27.08 0.07
CA LYS A 85 13.03 -27.64 1.31
C LYS A 85 13.41 -26.90 2.60
N ASN A 86 14.44 -26.04 2.54
CA ASN A 86 14.85 -25.23 3.68
C ASN A 86 14.10 -23.90 3.76
N LEU A 87 13.32 -23.56 2.75
CA LEU A 87 12.54 -22.33 2.68
C LEU A 87 11.05 -22.63 2.75
N GLN A 88 10.31 -21.73 3.36
CA GLN A 88 8.87 -21.70 3.37
C GLN A 88 8.42 -20.45 2.61
N MET A 89 7.59 -20.66 1.58
CA MET A 89 6.96 -19.55 0.87
C MET A 89 5.85 -18.94 1.72
N SER A 90 5.71 -17.63 1.67
CA SER A 90 4.69 -16.84 2.33
C SER A 90 4.04 -15.92 1.31
N LEU A 91 2.71 -15.97 1.22
CA LEU A 91 1.94 -15.20 0.24
C LEU A 91 0.86 -14.39 0.94
N ALA A 92 0.65 -13.17 0.48
CA ALA A 92 -0.43 -12.31 0.94
C ALA A 92 -0.97 -11.44 -0.19
N ARG A 93 -2.26 -11.08 -0.12
CA ARG A 93 -2.83 -10.09 -1.03
C ARG A 93 -2.18 -8.72 -0.79
N GLY A 94 -1.72 -8.08 -1.85
CA GLY A 94 -1.04 -6.80 -1.81
C GLY A 94 -1.98 -5.60 -1.95
N MET A 95 -1.56 -4.47 -1.40
CA MET A 95 -2.21 -3.17 -1.59
C MET A 95 -1.76 -2.54 -2.91
N HIS A 96 -2.19 -3.14 -4.02
CA HIS A 96 -1.82 -2.74 -5.38
C HIS A 96 -3.03 -2.75 -6.29
N ALA A 97 -3.10 -1.83 -7.24
CA ALA A 97 -4.10 -1.89 -8.30
C ALA A 97 -3.52 -1.38 -9.62
N PHE A 98 -3.79 -2.15 -10.69
CA PHE A 98 -3.45 -1.78 -12.06
C PHE A 98 -4.72 -1.42 -12.82
N PHE A 99 -4.68 -0.31 -13.55
CA PHE A 99 -5.82 0.22 -14.28
C PHE A 99 -5.46 0.50 -15.73
N LEU A 100 -6.43 0.27 -16.62
CA LEU A 100 -6.53 0.97 -17.89
C LEU A 100 -7.29 2.27 -17.67
N LEU A 101 -6.66 3.40 -17.99
CA LEU A 101 -7.24 4.73 -17.97
C LEU A 101 -7.85 5.04 -19.33
N LEU A 102 -9.06 5.59 -19.32
CA LEU A 102 -9.70 6.17 -20.50
C LEU A 102 -9.92 7.67 -20.23
N ASN A 103 -9.70 8.50 -21.24
CA ASN A 103 -9.89 9.94 -21.09
C ASN A 103 -11.36 10.31 -21.27
N ASN A 104 -12.09 10.42 -20.15
CA ASN A 104 -13.55 10.61 -20.12
C ASN A 104 -14.01 12.00 -20.61
N ARG A 105 -13.08 12.87 -21.00
CA ARG A 105 -13.36 14.23 -21.49
C ARG A 105 -13.74 14.27 -22.97
N ALA A 106 -13.48 13.20 -23.72
CA ALA A 106 -13.65 13.17 -25.16
C ALA A 106 -14.28 11.87 -25.65
N ALA A 107 -15.01 11.98 -26.75
CA ALA A 107 -15.57 10.82 -27.44
C ALA A 107 -14.47 9.83 -27.87
N PRO A 108 -14.75 8.51 -27.80
CA PRO A 108 -16.01 7.91 -27.36
C PRO A 108 -16.07 7.62 -25.85
N TRP A 109 -15.06 8.04 -25.10
CA TRP A 109 -14.89 7.70 -23.68
C TRP A 109 -15.68 8.58 -22.74
N ASP A 110 -16.33 9.64 -23.22
CA ASP A 110 -17.30 10.44 -22.47
C ASP A 110 -18.57 9.65 -22.12
N ASP A 111 -18.92 8.62 -22.91
CA ASP A 111 -20.06 7.74 -22.65
C ASP A 111 -19.72 6.56 -21.71
N LYS A 112 -20.41 6.48 -20.57
CA LYS A 112 -20.23 5.41 -19.57
C LYS A 112 -20.53 4.01 -20.10
N ASP A 113 -21.45 3.87 -21.05
CA ASP A 113 -21.81 2.57 -21.63
C ASP A 113 -20.72 2.09 -22.57
N VAL A 114 -20.05 3.02 -23.27
CA VAL A 114 -18.89 2.70 -24.11
C VAL A 114 -17.70 2.28 -23.24
N ARG A 115 -17.44 2.98 -22.14
CA ARG A 115 -16.42 2.57 -21.15
C ARG A 115 -16.71 1.19 -20.55
N ARG A 116 -17.98 0.91 -20.23
CA ARG A 116 -18.41 -0.42 -19.77
C ARG A 116 -18.19 -1.49 -20.83
N ALA A 117 -18.53 -1.23 -22.10
CA ALA A 117 -18.28 -2.18 -23.18
C ALA A 117 -16.77 -2.49 -23.34
N ALA A 118 -15.91 -1.48 -23.24
CA ALA A 118 -14.46 -1.68 -23.22
C ALA A 118 -14.02 -2.55 -22.03
N ALA A 119 -14.54 -2.30 -20.82
CA ALA A 119 -14.24 -3.09 -19.63
C ALA A 119 -14.68 -4.56 -19.73
N MET A 120 -15.80 -4.83 -20.40
CA MET A 120 -16.33 -6.17 -20.67
C MET A 120 -15.53 -6.92 -21.74
N ALA A 121 -14.73 -6.22 -22.55
CA ALA A 121 -13.86 -6.85 -23.55
C ALA A 121 -12.58 -7.42 -22.96
N ILE A 122 -12.19 -7.00 -21.74
CA ILE A 122 -10.93 -7.39 -21.11
C ILE A 122 -11.09 -8.69 -20.30
N ASP A 123 -10.44 -9.77 -20.75
CA ASP A 123 -10.34 -11.02 -20.01
C ASP A 123 -9.24 -10.94 -18.95
N ARG A 124 -9.59 -10.37 -17.80
CA ARG A 124 -8.67 -10.19 -16.67
C ARG A 124 -8.10 -11.51 -16.17
N GLY A 125 -8.92 -12.56 -16.17
CA GLY A 125 -8.49 -13.90 -15.76
C GLY A 125 -7.42 -14.46 -16.68
N SER A 126 -7.58 -14.33 -17.99
CA SER A 126 -6.57 -14.77 -18.97
C SER A 126 -5.30 -13.94 -18.89
N ILE A 127 -5.41 -12.61 -18.77
CA ILE A 127 -4.24 -11.73 -18.58
C ILE A 127 -3.43 -12.17 -17.36
N VAL A 128 -4.10 -12.38 -16.21
CA VAL A 128 -3.46 -12.82 -14.97
C VAL A 128 -2.75 -14.18 -15.14
N ARG A 129 -3.38 -15.13 -15.82
CA ARG A 129 -2.81 -16.46 -16.07
C ARG A 129 -1.61 -16.40 -17.01
N MET A 130 -1.71 -15.67 -18.11
CA MET A 130 -0.67 -15.62 -19.15
C MET A 130 0.58 -14.89 -18.67
N ILE A 131 0.40 -13.73 -18.01
CA ILE A 131 1.50 -12.86 -17.62
C ILE A 131 2.10 -13.26 -16.27
N PHE A 132 1.24 -13.51 -15.28
CA PHE A 132 1.68 -13.69 -13.89
C PHE A 132 1.67 -15.14 -13.43
N SER A 133 1.31 -16.10 -14.30
CA SER A 133 1.17 -17.52 -13.93
C SER A 133 0.26 -17.76 -12.72
N GLY A 134 -0.68 -16.83 -12.45
CA GLY A 134 -1.59 -16.87 -11.29
C GLY A 134 -1.11 -16.17 -10.02
N TYR A 135 0.05 -15.52 -10.00
CA TYR A 135 0.57 -14.75 -8.84
C TYR A 135 -0.04 -13.34 -8.70
N CYS A 136 -1.21 -13.12 -9.27
CA CYS A 136 -1.99 -11.89 -9.17
C CYS A 136 -3.48 -12.25 -9.09
N GLU A 137 -4.28 -11.32 -8.59
CA GLU A 137 -5.74 -11.48 -8.47
C GLU A 137 -6.42 -10.54 -9.47
N PRO A 138 -7.31 -11.02 -10.35
CA PRO A 138 -8.10 -10.14 -11.21
C PRO A 138 -9.04 -9.30 -10.34
N ILE A 139 -9.18 -8.02 -10.66
CA ILE A 139 -10.03 -7.10 -9.89
C ILE A 139 -10.99 -6.34 -10.81
N ASN A 140 -12.15 -6.01 -10.27
CA ASN A 140 -13.15 -5.16 -10.91
C ASN A 140 -13.64 -4.08 -9.93
N SER A 141 -12.71 -3.55 -9.13
CA SER A 141 -12.94 -2.53 -8.11
C SER A 141 -11.79 -1.53 -8.06
N TRP A 142 -12.06 -0.37 -7.46
CA TRP A 142 -11.08 0.72 -7.30
C TRP A 142 -10.31 0.65 -5.99
N LEU A 143 -10.68 -0.27 -5.10
CA LEU A 143 -9.91 -0.68 -3.96
C LEU A 143 -9.52 -2.16 -4.12
N PRO A 144 -8.29 -2.56 -3.75
CA PRO A 144 -7.87 -3.95 -3.85
C PRO A 144 -8.69 -4.82 -2.87
N PRO A 145 -8.91 -6.12 -3.16
CA PRO A 145 -9.74 -7.01 -2.34
C PRO A 145 -9.29 -7.16 -0.88
N VAL A 146 -8.01 -6.91 -0.61
CA VAL A 146 -7.44 -6.92 0.75
C VAL A 146 -7.83 -5.71 1.59
N SER A 147 -8.28 -4.62 0.96
CA SER A 147 -8.71 -3.42 1.65
C SER A 147 -9.90 -3.71 2.57
N PRO A 148 -9.89 -3.24 3.83
CA PRO A 148 -11.03 -3.39 4.72
C PRO A 148 -12.28 -2.61 4.27
N TRP A 149 -12.13 -1.77 3.24
CA TRP A 149 -13.21 -0.94 2.65
C TRP A 149 -13.66 -1.45 1.28
N ALA A 150 -13.09 -2.55 0.77
CA ALA A 150 -13.47 -3.08 -0.53
C ALA A 150 -14.89 -3.70 -0.49
N LEU A 151 -15.65 -3.50 -1.55
CA LEU A 151 -16.93 -4.21 -1.73
C LEU A 151 -16.71 -5.72 -1.80
N ALA A 152 -17.68 -6.48 -1.29
CA ALA A 152 -17.64 -7.95 -1.29
C ALA A 152 -17.53 -8.56 -2.71
N ASN A 153 -18.06 -7.88 -3.72
CA ASN A 153 -18.00 -8.29 -5.12
C ASN A 153 -16.84 -7.61 -5.90
N SER A 154 -15.80 -7.15 -5.21
CA SER A 154 -14.64 -6.46 -5.80
C SER A 154 -13.89 -7.27 -6.87
N THR A 155 -14.04 -8.59 -6.89
CA THR A 155 -13.42 -9.50 -7.86
C THR A 155 -14.43 -10.10 -8.85
N GLU A 156 -15.69 -9.68 -8.82
CA GLU A 156 -16.72 -10.20 -9.72
C GLU A 156 -16.39 -9.84 -11.18
N ASP A 157 -16.20 -10.86 -12.00
CA ASP A 157 -15.81 -10.70 -13.39
C ASP A 157 -16.99 -10.23 -14.25
N ILE A 158 -16.71 -9.28 -15.14
CA ILE A 158 -17.66 -8.72 -16.11
C ILE A 158 -17.27 -9.03 -17.55
N TYR A 159 -16.23 -9.85 -17.76
CA TYR A 159 -15.78 -10.24 -19.09
C TYR A 159 -16.91 -10.91 -19.89
N ASN A 160 -17.36 -10.21 -20.93
CA ASN A 160 -18.39 -10.68 -21.84
C ASN A 160 -18.32 -9.88 -23.16
N PRO A 161 -17.41 -10.24 -24.09
CA PRO A 161 -17.22 -9.48 -25.33
C PRO A 161 -18.45 -9.52 -26.25
N ALA A 162 -19.30 -10.56 -26.14
CA ALA A 162 -20.57 -10.61 -26.87
C ALA A 162 -21.53 -9.54 -26.36
N ALA A 163 -21.74 -9.45 -25.05
CA ALA A 163 -22.58 -8.42 -24.45
C ALA A 163 -21.99 -7.01 -24.62
N ALA A 164 -20.66 -6.87 -24.70
CA ALA A 164 -20.00 -5.61 -25.05
C ALA A 164 -20.43 -5.13 -26.46
N LYS A 165 -20.39 -6.01 -27.47
CA LYS A 165 -20.85 -5.71 -28.83
C LYS A 165 -22.33 -5.36 -28.86
N GLU A 166 -23.17 -6.08 -28.13
CA GLU A 166 -24.61 -5.77 -28.04
C GLU A 166 -24.87 -4.42 -27.36
N LEU A 167 -24.10 -4.06 -26.34
CA LEU A 167 -24.19 -2.74 -25.70
C LEU A 167 -23.81 -1.64 -26.69
N LEU A 168 -22.71 -1.80 -27.43
CA LEU A 168 -22.27 -0.85 -28.45
C LEU A 168 -23.31 -0.67 -29.58
N LYS A 169 -23.94 -1.76 -30.05
CA LYS A 169 -25.05 -1.70 -31.01
C LYS A 169 -26.21 -0.86 -30.50
N LYS A 170 -26.63 -1.06 -29.24
CA LYS A 170 -27.71 -0.28 -28.62
C LYS A 170 -27.39 1.21 -28.55
N LYS A 171 -26.10 1.57 -28.49
CA LYS A 171 -25.61 2.95 -28.53
C LYS A 171 -25.45 3.50 -29.95
N GLY A 172 -25.82 2.74 -30.98
CA GLY A 172 -25.79 3.15 -32.38
C GLY A 172 -24.47 2.90 -33.09
N TYR A 173 -23.52 2.21 -32.47
CA TYR A 173 -22.29 1.82 -33.14
C TYR A 173 -22.54 0.66 -34.11
N SER A 174 -21.80 0.67 -35.21
CA SER A 174 -21.74 -0.42 -36.18
C SER A 174 -20.29 -0.83 -36.44
N TRP A 175 -20.06 -1.85 -37.27
CA TRP A 175 -18.73 -2.32 -37.62
C TRP A 175 -18.53 -2.18 -39.13
N ASP A 176 -17.33 -1.75 -39.52
CA ASP A 176 -16.93 -1.80 -40.91
C ASP A 176 -16.46 -3.21 -41.32
N LEU A 177 -16.05 -3.35 -42.58
CA LEU A 177 -15.58 -4.63 -43.14
C LEU A 177 -14.30 -5.16 -42.47
N ALA A 178 -13.53 -4.30 -41.80
CA ALA A 178 -12.35 -4.70 -41.04
C ALA A 178 -12.69 -5.08 -39.59
N GLY A 179 -13.97 -5.03 -39.21
CA GLY A 179 -14.40 -5.30 -37.84
C GLY A 179 -14.08 -4.16 -36.87
N MET A 180 -13.89 -2.93 -37.37
CA MET A 180 -13.66 -1.75 -36.55
C MET A 180 -14.93 -0.92 -36.38
N LEU A 181 -15.08 -0.27 -35.24
CA LEU A 181 -16.26 0.51 -34.88
C LEU A 181 -16.42 1.74 -35.78
N VAL A 182 -17.65 1.91 -36.24
CA VAL A 182 -18.18 3.13 -36.85
C VAL A 182 -19.14 3.75 -35.85
N ALA A 183 -18.90 4.99 -35.49
CA ALA A 183 -19.70 5.75 -34.55
C ALA A 183 -21.12 6.03 -35.09
N PRO A 184 -22.08 6.41 -34.24
CA PRO A 184 -23.46 6.70 -34.66
C PRO A 184 -23.59 7.81 -35.72
N ASP A 185 -22.59 8.69 -35.83
CA ASP A 185 -22.52 9.73 -36.86
C ASP A 185 -21.99 9.22 -38.22
N GLY A 186 -21.74 7.92 -38.34
CA GLY A 186 -21.23 7.26 -39.55
C GLY A 186 -19.71 7.36 -39.73
N LYS A 187 -18.97 8.00 -38.81
CA LYS A 187 -17.51 8.11 -38.92
C LYS A 187 -16.80 6.97 -38.23
N ARG A 188 -15.65 6.57 -38.77
CA ARG A 188 -14.74 5.66 -38.09
C ARG A 188 -14.11 6.34 -36.88
N LEU A 189 -13.92 5.58 -35.81
CA LEU A 189 -13.14 6.05 -34.67
C LEU A 189 -11.67 6.23 -35.08
N PRO A 190 -10.99 7.30 -34.64
CA PRO A 190 -9.56 7.44 -34.86
C PRO A 190 -8.79 6.37 -34.08
N THR A 191 -7.59 6.02 -34.55
CA THR A 191 -6.69 5.13 -33.81
C THR A 191 -6.43 5.67 -32.42
N MET A 192 -6.67 4.85 -31.40
CA MET A 192 -6.52 5.20 -30.00
C MET A 192 -5.16 4.73 -29.52
N LYS A 193 -4.25 5.68 -29.25
CA LYS A 193 -2.94 5.37 -28.69
C LYS A 193 -3.07 5.02 -27.21
N LEU A 194 -2.65 3.80 -26.87
CA LEU A 194 -2.55 3.27 -25.52
C LEU A 194 -1.13 3.53 -25.00
N LEU A 195 -1.00 4.59 -24.20
CA LEU A 195 0.28 4.95 -23.60
C LEU A 195 0.73 3.86 -22.62
N THR A 196 1.95 3.37 -22.81
CA THR A 196 2.58 2.38 -21.93
C THR A 196 4.06 2.73 -21.75
N PRO A 197 4.66 2.44 -20.58
CA PRO A 197 6.11 2.53 -20.43
C PRO A 197 6.82 1.60 -21.43
N LEU A 198 8.05 1.97 -21.79
CA LEU A 198 8.94 1.15 -22.62
C LEU A 198 9.20 -0.22 -21.98
N ALA A 199 9.18 -1.27 -22.80
CA ALA A 199 9.39 -2.66 -22.34
C ALA A 199 10.71 -2.86 -21.58
N ARG A 200 11.76 -2.09 -21.90
CA ARG A 200 13.05 -2.15 -21.17
C ARG A 200 12.96 -1.66 -19.72
N VAL A 201 11.95 -0.84 -19.39
CA VAL A 201 11.71 -0.30 -18.04
C VAL A 201 10.68 -1.15 -17.31
N ALA A 202 9.60 -1.53 -17.99
CA ALA A 202 8.50 -2.29 -17.40
C ALA A 202 8.00 -3.35 -18.41
N PRO A 203 8.71 -4.48 -18.58
CA PRO A 203 8.41 -5.48 -19.61
C PRO A 203 7.01 -6.08 -19.43
N THR A 204 6.64 -6.40 -18.19
CA THR A 204 5.33 -6.94 -17.83
C THR A 204 4.19 -5.97 -18.16
N THR A 205 4.39 -4.67 -17.93
CA THR A 205 3.37 -3.65 -18.26
C THR A 205 3.20 -3.51 -19.76
N ALA A 206 4.29 -3.55 -20.53
CA ALA A 206 4.24 -3.46 -21.99
C ALA A 206 3.52 -4.66 -22.62
N GLU A 207 3.81 -5.89 -22.16
CA GLU A 207 3.12 -7.10 -22.63
C GLU A 207 1.62 -7.07 -22.29
N LEU A 208 1.28 -6.60 -21.08
CA LEU A 208 -0.11 -6.44 -20.67
C LEU A 208 -0.84 -5.37 -21.50
N ALA A 209 -0.17 -4.28 -21.89
CA ALA A 209 -0.75 -3.26 -22.76
C ALA A 209 -1.11 -3.82 -24.15
N GLU A 210 -0.30 -4.73 -24.71
CA GLU A 210 -0.61 -5.41 -25.97
C GLU A 210 -1.88 -6.27 -25.83
N LEU A 211 -1.98 -7.07 -24.78
CA LEU A 211 -3.18 -7.90 -24.53
C LEU A 211 -4.45 -7.04 -24.34
N ILE A 212 -4.33 -5.89 -23.68
CA ILE A 212 -5.43 -4.93 -23.56
C ILE A 212 -5.81 -4.35 -24.92
N ALA A 213 -4.83 -3.89 -25.71
CA ALA A 213 -5.09 -3.34 -27.04
C ALA A 213 -5.78 -4.37 -27.95
N ASP A 214 -5.33 -5.62 -27.94
CA ASP A 214 -5.94 -6.70 -28.72
C ASP A 214 -7.36 -7.03 -28.25
N SER A 215 -7.61 -7.01 -26.94
CA SER A 215 -8.95 -7.19 -26.37
C SER A 215 -9.92 -6.09 -26.84
N LEU A 216 -9.45 -4.83 -26.87
CA LEU A 216 -10.22 -3.70 -27.38
C LEU A 216 -10.47 -3.80 -28.89
N LYS A 217 -9.45 -4.18 -29.68
CA LYS A 217 -9.60 -4.45 -31.13
C LYS A 217 -10.62 -5.55 -31.41
N ALA A 218 -10.68 -6.61 -30.59
CA ALA A 218 -11.60 -7.73 -30.79
C ALA A 218 -13.10 -7.33 -30.71
N VAL A 219 -13.41 -6.23 -30.01
CA VAL A 219 -14.75 -5.62 -29.99
C VAL A 219 -14.89 -4.42 -30.93
N GLY A 220 -13.81 -4.05 -31.63
CA GLY A 220 -13.78 -3.08 -32.72
C GLY A 220 -13.22 -1.71 -32.37
N PHE A 221 -12.69 -1.48 -31.16
CA PHE A 221 -11.96 -0.24 -30.89
C PHE A 221 -10.58 -0.30 -31.55
N PRO A 222 -10.19 0.69 -32.38
CA PRO A 222 -8.89 0.69 -33.06
C PRO A 222 -7.76 1.12 -32.10
N ALA A 223 -7.50 0.32 -31.06
CA ALA A 223 -6.48 0.59 -30.05
C ALA A 223 -5.10 0.11 -30.53
N GLU A 224 -4.07 0.92 -30.35
CA GLU A 224 -2.67 0.54 -30.64
C GLU A 224 -1.78 0.98 -29.49
N VAL A 225 -0.84 0.13 -29.08
CA VAL A 225 0.15 0.52 -28.07
C VAL A 225 1.02 1.67 -28.56
N ASP A 226 1.39 2.56 -27.65
CA ASP A 226 2.30 3.67 -27.88
C ASP A 226 3.35 3.70 -26.76
N PRO A 227 4.43 2.91 -26.90
CA PRO A 227 5.47 2.82 -25.89
C PRO A 227 6.29 4.10 -25.79
N ILE A 228 6.34 4.69 -24.59
CA ILE A 228 7.04 5.96 -24.35
C ILE A 228 7.79 5.95 -23.01
N ASP A 229 8.76 6.86 -22.87
CA ASP A 229 9.44 7.06 -21.59
C ASP A 229 8.44 7.40 -20.47
N PHE A 230 8.62 6.80 -19.29
CA PHE A 230 7.66 6.93 -18.20
C PHE A 230 7.47 8.39 -17.74
N SER A 231 8.55 9.18 -17.67
CA SER A 231 8.44 10.59 -17.27
C SER A 231 7.64 11.40 -18.30
N THR A 232 7.79 11.06 -19.58
CA THR A 232 7.02 11.67 -20.67
C THR A 232 5.55 11.23 -20.63
N MET A 233 5.30 9.95 -20.32
CA MET A 233 3.93 9.44 -20.11
C MET A 233 3.22 10.21 -19.00
N ILE A 234 3.87 10.37 -17.84
CA ILE A 234 3.32 11.15 -16.72
C ILE A 234 3.06 12.61 -17.15
N ALA A 235 4.01 13.26 -17.83
CA ALA A 235 3.82 14.64 -18.30
C ALA A 235 2.67 14.81 -19.32
N ARG A 236 2.31 13.76 -20.07
CA ARG A 236 1.13 13.74 -20.96
C ARG A 236 -0.16 13.52 -20.16
N LEU A 237 -0.14 12.60 -19.20
CA LEU A 237 -1.25 12.36 -18.27
C LEU A 237 -1.58 13.60 -17.45
N ASP A 238 -0.58 14.34 -16.98
CA ASP A 238 -0.75 15.58 -16.20
C ASP A 238 -1.46 16.66 -17.02
N ARG A 239 -1.10 16.78 -18.31
CA ARG A 239 -1.71 17.68 -19.30
C ARG A 239 -2.99 17.15 -19.92
N LYS A 240 -3.45 15.96 -19.50
CA LYS A 240 -4.64 15.26 -20.01
C LYS A 240 -4.60 14.97 -21.52
N ASP A 241 -3.40 14.91 -22.10
CA ASP A 241 -3.15 14.62 -23.53
C ASP A 241 -2.94 13.12 -23.76
N TYR A 242 -4.03 12.36 -23.74
CA TYR A 242 -4.04 10.93 -24.04
C TYR A 242 -5.45 10.46 -24.41
N SER A 243 -5.56 9.32 -25.09
CA SER A 243 -6.83 8.62 -25.27
C SER A 243 -6.95 7.48 -24.25
N LEU A 244 -5.92 6.62 -24.23
CA LEU A 244 -5.81 5.48 -23.34
C LEU A 244 -4.42 5.47 -22.69
N ALA A 245 -4.32 4.99 -21.46
CA ALA A 245 -3.03 4.75 -20.79
C ALA A 245 -3.14 3.61 -19.80
N VAL A 246 -2.03 2.96 -19.47
CA VAL A 246 -1.97 2.02 -18.34
C VAL A 246 -1.14 2.57 -17.19
N LEU A 247 -1.63 2.39 -15.97
CA LEU A 247 -0.90 2.81 -14.78
C LEU A 247 -1.24 1.94 -13.57
N ALA A 248 -0.29 1.85 -12.65
CA ALA A 248 -0.38 1.03 -11.46
C ALA A 248 -0.06 1.86 -10.23
N TRP A 249 -0.71 1.56 -9.11
CA TRP A 249 -0.50 2.25 -7.85
C TRP A 249 -0.35 1.27 -6.69
N SER A 250 0.51 1.64 -5.74
CA SER A 250 0.41 1.14 -4.38
C SER A 250 -0.71 1.89 -3.67
N MET A 251 -1.66 1.16 -3.11
CA MET A 251 -2.87 1.71 -2.54
C MET A 251 -2.73 1.90 -1.02
N GLY A 252 -3.38 2.94 -0.49
CA GLY A 252 -3.50 3.14 0.95
C GLY A 252 -4.53 2.20 1.57
N ARG A 253 -4.36 1.91 2.86
CA ARG A 253 -5.33 1.14 3.67
C ARG A 253 -6.67 1.84 3.82
N ASN A 254 -6.63 3.16 3.81
CA ASN A 254 -7.80 4.01 3.78
C ASN A 254 -8.26 4.21 2.33
N PRO A 255 -9.57 4.38 2.08
CA PRO A 255 -10.13 4.54 0.75
C PRO A 255 -9.94 5.97 0.19
N ASP A 256 -8.92 6.70 0.61
CA ASP A 256 -8.70 8.12 0.24
C ASP A 256 -8.39 8.28 -1.27
N SER A 257 -7.78 7.26 -1.86
CA SER A 257 -7.58 7.14 -3.31
C SER A 257 -8.88 7.32 -4.11
N LEU A 258 -10.04 6.95 -3.58
CA LEU A 258 -11.33 7.16 -4.25
C LEU A 258 -11.58 8.65 -4.49
N TYR A 259 -11.34 9.50 -3.49
CA TYR A 259 -11.47 10.95 -3.64
C TYR A 259 -10.41 11.49 -4.58
N SER A 260 -9.15 11.16 -4.33
CA SER A 260 -8.00 11.68 -5.09
C SER A 260 -8.10 11.38 -6.58
N PHE A 261 -8.58 10.19 -6.95
CA PHE A 261 -8.58 9.73 -8.34
C PHE A 261 -9.85 10.09 -9.10
N TYR A 262 -10.96 10.39 -8.41
CA TYR A 262 -12.27 10.49 -9.08
C TYR A 262 -13.14 11.69 -8.67
N HIS A 263 -12.75 12.50 -7.68
CA HIS A 263 -13.48 13.75 -7.41
C HIS A 263 -13.17 14.81 -8.49
N SER A 264 -14.17 15.57 -8.91
CA SER A 264 -14.06 16.59 -9.96
C SER A 264 -13.07 17.71 -9.64
N ASP A 265 -12.87 18.04 -8.36
CA ASP A 265 -11.86 19.04 -7.93
C ASP A 265 -10.42 18.58 -8.15
N MET A 266 -10.21 17.27 -8.33
CA MET A 266 -8.90 16.69 -8.63
C MET A 266 -8.62 16.67 -10.14
N ASP A 267 -9.58 17.09 -10.97
CA ASP A 267 -9.43 17.26 -12.42
C ASP A 267 -8.81 18.62 -12.74
N VAL A 268 -7.52 18.74 -12.37
CA VAL A 268 -6.66 19.88 -12.66
C VAL A 268 -5.35 19.37 -13.27
N GLU A 269 -4.54 20.26 -13.86
CA GLU A 269 -3.21 19.90 -14.37
C GLU A 269 -2.35 19.33 -13.22
N GLY A 270 -1.75 18.16 -13.43
CA GLY A 270 -1.03 17.41 -12.39
C GLY A 270 -1.91 16.77 -11.30
N GLY A 271 -3.24 16.96 -11.37
CA GLY A 271 -4.19 16.36 -10.43
C GLY A 271 -4.45 14.87 -10.71
N TYR A 272 -4.70 14.11 -9.63
CA TYR A 272 -4.83 12.66 -9.67
C TYR A 272 -6.13 12.15 -10.33
N ASN A 273 -7.13 13.00 -10.60
CA ASN A 273 -8.22 12.64 -11.50
C ASN A 273 -7.71 12.68 -12.95
N MET A 274 -6.95 11.65 -13.28
CA MET A 274 -6.34 11.48 -14.60
C MET A 274 -7.42 11.19 -15.64
N THR A 275 -8.43 10.39 -15.29
CA THR A 275 -9.54 10.01 -16.18
C THR A 275 -10.40 11.19 -16.61
N GLY A 276 -10.52 12.23 -15.76
CA GLY A 276 -11.38 13.38 -16.01
C GLY A 276 -12.86 13.11 -15.78
N ILE A 277 -13.19 12.10 -14.98
CA ILE A 277 -14.59 11.88 -14.61
C ILE A 277 -15.12 13.09 -13.83
N ARG A 278 -16.34 13.50 -14.16
CA ARG A 278 -17.09 14.53 -13.45
C ARG A 278 -18.54 14.08 -13.31
N ASP A 279 -18.97 13.75 -12.10
CA ASP A 279 -20.35 13.35 -11.79
C ASP A 279 -20.72 13.85 -10.40
N ALA A 280 -21.82 14.62 -10.31
CA ALA A 280 -22.21 15.28 -9.06
C ALA A 280 -22.62 14.31 -7.94
N ARG A 281 -23.13 13.12 -8.29
CA ARG A 281 -23.44 12.07 -7.29
C ARG A 281 -22.16 11.50 -6.72
N LEU A 282 -21.19 11.22 -7.60
CA LEU A 282 -19.88 10.72 -7.20
C LEU A 282 -19.13 11.75 -6.35
N ASP A 283 -19.09 13.01 -6.77
CA ASP A 283 -18.46 14.09 -5.99
C ASP A 283 -19.06 14.21 -4.59
N LYS A 284 -20.39 14.15 -4.49
CA LYS A 284 -21.08 14.18 -3.21
C LYS A 284 -20.66 13.01 -2.31
N ALA A 285 -20.69 11.77 -2.82
CA ALA A 285 -20.32 10.59 -2.05
C ALA A 285 -18.83 10.64 -1.62
N LEU A 286 -17.95 11.08 -2.50
CA LEU A 286 -16.52 11.23 -2.21
C LEU A 286 -16.25 12.34 -1.19
N ALA A 287 -16.96 13.47 -1.26
CA ALA A 287 -16.86 14.54 -0.26
C ALA A 287 -17.39 14.09 1.11
N GLU A 288 -18.52 13.38 1.14
CA GLU A 288 -19.07 12.77 2.36
C GLU A 288 -18.08 11.76 2.97
N LEU A 289 -17.37 10.98 2.13
CA LEU A 289 -16.31 10.09 2.57
C LEU A 289 -15.14 10.89 3.18
N ARG A 290 -14.62 11.89 2.46
CA ARG A 290 -13.45 12.68 2.86
C ARG A 290 -13.66 13.43 4.18
N TYR A 291 -14.88 13.92 4.41
CA TYR A 291 -15.25 14.74 5.57
C TYR A 291 -16.21 14.03 6.54
N ALA A 292 -16.24 12.69 6.50
CA ALA A 292 -17.11 11.89 7.37
C ALA A 292 -16.87 12.22 8.86
N PRO A 293 -17.91 12.43 9.68
CA PRO A 293 -17.75 12.73 11.11
C PRO A 293 -17.33 11.52 11.96
N ASP A 294 -17.61 10.31 11.47
CA ASP A 294 -17.37 9.04 12.15
C ASP A 294 -17.16 7.92 11.13
N ARG A 295 -16.76 6.75 11.63
CA ARG A 295 -16.47 5.57 10.81
C ARG A 295 -17.70 5.09 10.05
N ALA A 296 -18.87 5.05 10.68
CA ALA A 296 -20.08 4.53 10.05
C ALA A 296 -20.53 5.41 8.87
N ALA A 297 -20.39 6.73 8.98
CA ALA A 297 -20.60 7.67 7.89
C ALA A 297 -19.58 7.46 6.76
N ALA A 298 -18.30 7.25 7.10
CA ALA A 298 -17.27 6.94 6.12
C ALA A 298 -17.57 5.64 5.36
N GLU A 299 -18.02 4.58 6.04
CA GLU A 299 -18.32 3.28 5.43
C GLU A 299 -19.46 3.40 4.42
N ARG A 300 -20.56 4.06 4.80
CA ARG A 300 -21.69 4.31 3.88
C ARG A 300 -21.27 5.11 2.64
N ALA A 301 -20.46 6.15 2.83
CA ALA A 301 -20.01 7.00 1.73
C ALA A 301 -19.01 6.27 0.81
N SER A 302 -18.13 5.42 1.37
CA SER A 302 -17.21 4.56 0.61
C SER A 302 -17.96 3.54 -0.24
N ASP A 303 -18.99 2.91 0.33
CA ASP A 303 -19.83 1.95 -0.39
C ASP A 303 -20.56 2.62 -1.56
N GLU A 304 -21.16 3.79 -1.32
CA GLU A 304 -21.87 4.55 -2.37
C GLU A 304 -20.92 4.99 -3.48
N ALA A 305 -19.74 5.53 -3.12
CA ALA A 305 -18.73 5.93 -4.09
C ALA A 305 -18.30 4.74 -4.97
N GLN A 306 -18.03 3.57 -4.37
CA GLN A 306 -17.64 2.38 -5.12
C GLN A 306 -18.77 1.86 -6.04
N ARG A 307 -20.04 1.91 -5.60
CA ARG A 307 -21.19 1.57 -6.47
C ARG A 307 -21.33 2.52 -7.65
N LEU A 308 -21.15 3.82 -7.42
CA LEU A 308 -21.15 4.81 -8.49
C LEU A 308 -19.98 4.61 -9.45
N LEU A 309 -18.79 4.24 -8.96
CA LEU A 309 -17.67 3.90 -9.83
C LEU A 309 -17.96 2.65 -10.68
N LEU A 310 -18.60 1.62 -10.13
CA LEU A 310 -19.08 0.46 -10.89
C LEU A 310 -20.09 0.87 -11.98
N GLU A 311 -20.95 1.87 -11.72
CA GLU A 311 -21.92 2.43 -12.67
C GLU A 311 -21.25 3.29 -13.76
N LEU A 312 -20.29 4.11 -13.39
CA LEU A 312 -19.66 5.11 -14.25
C LEU A 312 -18.48 4.53 -15.04
N MET A 313 -17.81 3.51 -14.53
CA MET A 313 -16.61 2.87 -15.11
C MET A 313 -15.58 3.91 -15.61
N PRO A 314 -15.09 4.82 -14.75
CA PRO A 314 -14.21 5.90 -15.20
C PRO A 314 -12.82 5.42 -15.63
N SER A 315 -12.39 4.27 -15.13
CA SER A 315 -11.22 3.51 -15.54
C SER A 315 -11.58 2.03 -15.50
N VAL A 316 -10.74 1.15 -16.04
CA VAL A 316 -10.94 -0.30 -15.99
C VAL A 316 -9.91 -0.92 -15.05
N PRO A 317 -10.30 -1.36 -13.84
CA PRO A 317 -9.43 -2.16 -12.97
C PRO A 317 -9.09 -3.49 -13.64
N ILE A 318 -7.84 -3.94 -13.51
CA ILE A 318 -7.33 -5.15 -14.20
C ILE A 318 -6.91 -6.21 -13.18
N TYR A 319 -5.91 -5.92 -12.35
CA TYR A 319 -5.40 -6.86 -11.35
C TYR A 319 -4.82 -6.16 -10.11
N SER A 320 -4.79 -6.91 -9.00
CA SER A 320 -3.99 -6.65 -7.80
C SER A 320 -2.86 -7.68 -7.69
N ARG A 321 -1.75 -7.30 -7.06
CA ARG A 321 -0.60 -8.19 -6.86
C ARG A 321 -0.81 -9.07 -5.62
N ILE A 322 -0.29 -10.29 -5.69
CA ILE A 322 0.01 -11.08 -4.50
C ILE A 322 1.46 -10.82 -4.13
N SER A 323 1.70 -10.35 -2.90
CA SER A 323 3.03 -10.23 -2.33
C SER A 323 3.56 -11.62 -2.00
N VAL A 324 4.81 -11.88 -2.37
CA VAL A 324 5.48 -13.17 -2.13
C VAL A 324 6.78 -12.94 -1.38
N ALA A 325 6.96 -13.69 -0.29
CA ALA A 325 8.18 -13.74 0.48
C ALA A 325 8.62 -15.19 0.68
N ALA A 326 9.88 -15.40 1.01
CA ALA A 326 10.41 -16.68 1.44
C ALA A 326 11.08 -16.52 2.81
N ILE A 327 10.90 -17.52 3.67
CA ILE A 327 11.52 -17.55 5.00
C ILE A 327 12.22 -18.87 5.27
N SER A 328 13.39 -18.81 5.89
CA SER A 328 14.20 -19.94 6.31
C SER A 328 13.50 -20.76 7.38
N GLY A 329 13.38 -22.08 7.15
CA GLY A 329 12.84 -23.06 8.09
C GLY A 329 13.67 -23.26 9.35
N LYS A 330 14.79 -22.54 9.49
CA LYS A 330 15.59 -22.41 10.72
C LYS A 330 14.89 -21.57 11.78
N TRP A 331 13.83 -20.83 11.44
CA TRP A 331 13.06 -20.01 12.35
C TRP A 331 11.67 -20.60 12.60
N LYS A 332 11.15 -20.42 13.81
CA LYS A 332 9.78 -20.79 14.22
C LYS A 332 9.06 -19.58 14.80
N ASN A 333 7.75 -19.69 15.02
CA ASN A 333 6.86 -18.58 15.39
C ASN A 333 6.87 -17.49 14.32
N ILE A 334 6.78 -17.89 13.06
CA ILE A 334 6.65 -16.96 11.95
C ILE A 334 5.20 -16.52 11.85
N PHE A 335 4.97 -15.22 11.67
CA PHE A 335 3.64 -14.68 11.54
C PHE A 335 3.32 -14.41 10.08
N THR A 336 2.21 -14.97 9.59
CA THR A 336 1.73 -14.77 8.21
C THR A 336 0.20 -14.81 8.19
N THR A 337 -0.41 -13.99 7.35
CA THR A 337 -1.86 -14.02 7.08
C THR A 337 -2.09 -13.90 5.57
N ASP A 338 -3.33 -14.00 5.11
CA ASP A 338 -3.72 -13.67 3.74
C ASP A 338 -3.47 -12.19 3.38
N LYS A 339 -3.10 -11.35 4.36
CA LYS A 339 -2.84 -9.90 4.22
C LYS A 339 -1.40 -9.50 4.57
N MET A 340 -0.59 -10.41 5.11
CA MET A 340 0.77 -10.12 5.54
C MET A 340 1.72 -11.29 5.25
N THR A 341 2.72 -11.04 4.43
CA THR A 341 3.84 -11.96 4.19
C THR A 341 4.79 -12.00 5.38
N ALA A 342 5.69 -12.99 5.44
CA ALA A 342 6.56 -13.25 6.60
C ALA A 342 7.52 -12.10 6.98
N ASP A 343 7.83 -11.18 6.06
CA ASP A 343 8.65 -9.98 6.23
C ASP A 343 7.91 -8.84 6.96
N ASN A 344 7.35 -9.16 8.13
CA ASN A 344 6.56 -8.22 8.91
C ASN A 344 7.03 -8.07 10.36
N MET A 345 6.59 -7.00 11.01
CA MET A 345 6.97 -6.69 12.40
C MET A 345 6.57 -7.78 13.39
N TRP A 346 5.42 -8.44 13.21
CA TRP A 346 4.95 -9.50 14.11
C TRP A 346 5.85 -10.73 14.06
N THR A 347 6.34 -11.10 12.87
CA THR A 347 7.40 -12.10 12.72
C THR A 347 8.64 -11.65 13.45
N LEU A 348 9.11 -10.42 13.25
CA LEU A 348 10.32 -9.93 13.93
C LEU A 348 10.20 -9.87 15.46
N LEU A 349 8.98 -9.73 15.97
CA LEU A 349 8.71 -9.77 17.42
C LEU A 349 8.70 -11.19 17.99
N THR A 350 8.22 -12.17 17.24
CA THR A 350 7.91 -13.51 17.77
C THR A 350 8.88 -14.60 17.33
N ALA A 351 9.58 -14.39 16.22
CA ALA A 351 10.48 -15.37 15.63
C ALA A 351 11.65 -15.70 16.56
N GLU A 352 11.96 -16.99 16.65
CA GLU A 352 13.12 -17.49 17.38
C GLU A 352 13.76 -18.67 16.63
N PRO A 353 15.07 -18.93 16.81
CA PRO A 353 15.74 -20.07 16.17
C PRO A 353 15.09 -21.39 16.58
N LYS A 354 14.84 -22.26 15.61
CA LYS A 354 14.20 -23.56 15.83
C LYS A 354 15.08 -24.52 16.63
N ASP A 355 16.40 -24.41 16.49
CA ASP A 355 17.41 -25.20 17.20
C ASP A 355 17.80 -24.64 18.57
N GLY A 356 17.24 -23.49 18.96
CA GLY A 356 17.54 -22.78 20.21
C GLY A 356 18.91 -22.09 20.24
N LYS A 357 19.69 -22.13 19.16
CA LYS A 357 21.00 -21.47 19.11
C LYS A 357 20.84 -20.05 18.56
N MET A 358 20.97 -19.06 19.43
CA MET A 358 20.84 -17.67 19.01
C MET A 358 21.89 -17.27 17.97
N ARG A 359 21.39 -16.64 16.91
CA ARG A 359 22.13 -16.01 15.84
C ARG A 359 21.36 -14.81 15.31
N PRO A 360 21.99 -13.88 14.57
CA PRO A 360 21.26 -12.82 13.89
C PRO A 360 20.24 -13.40 12.90
N LEU A 361 19.04 -12.80 12.86
CA LEU A 361 18.11 -12.99 11.75
C LEU A 361 18.59 -12.14 10.58
N THR A 362 18.78 -12.73 9.41
CA THR A 362 19.18 -11.98 8.20
C THR A 362 17.98 -11.68 7.31
N MET A 363 17.73 -10.42 7.00
CA MET A 363 16.60 -9.96 6.18
C MET A 363 17.10 -9.13 5.00
N LEU A 364 16.44 -9.25 3.86
CA LEU A 364 16.76 -8.46 2.69
C LEU A 364 16.47 -6.96 2.90
N LEU A 365 17.43 -6.13 2.48
CA LEU A 365 17.28 -4.70 2.22
C LEU A 365 17.68 -4.47 0.76
N PRO A 366 16.73 -4.34 -0.19
CA PRO A 366 17.04 -4.43 -1.61
C PRO A 366 17.74 -3.18 -2.17
N GLU A 367 17.79 -2.09 -1.41
CA GLU A 367 18.57 -0.90 -1.77
C GLU A 367 19.09 -0.24 -0.50
N GLU A 368 20.23 0.42 -0.62
CA GLU A 368 20.82 1.18 0.48
C GLU A 368 19.90 2.34 0.95
N PRO A 369 19.72 2.54 2.27
CA PRO A 369 19.01 3.72 2.78
C PRO A 369 19.69 5.02 2.34
N ARG A 370 18.93 5.92 1.69
CA ARG A 370 19.48 7.22 1.23
C ARG A 370 19.98 8.09 2.38
N ASN A 371 19.26 8.04 3.49
CA ASN A 371 19.63 8.61 4.79
C ASN A 371 18.76 7.96 5.88
N LEU A 372 19.12 8.18 7.15
CA LEU A 372 18.33 7.77 8.31
C LEU A 372 17.78 8.97 9.10
N ASN A 373 17.53 10.11 8.44
CA ASN A 373 16.87 11.24 9.06
C ASN A 373 15.34 11.11 8.88
N PRO A 374 14.55 10.90 9.95
CA PRO A 374 13.10 10.70 9.85
C PRO A 374 12.32 11.87 9.24
N PHE A 375 12.90 13.07 9.17
CA PHE A 375 12.26 14.25 8.58
C PHE A 375 12.53 14.43 7.09
N THR A 376 13.61 13.84 6.55
CA THR A 376 13.99 13.96 5.13
C THR A 376 13.95 12.62 4.38
N ALA A 377 13.87 11.49 5.09
CA ALA A 377 13.78 10.15 4.51
C ALA A 377 12.52 10.01 3.63
N SER A 378 12.72 9.86 2.32
CA SER A 378 11.65 9.68 1.33
C SER A 378 11.56 8.25 0.78
N SER A 379 12.65 7.46 0.81
CA SER A 379 12.64 6.10 0.26
C SER A 379 11.98 5.09 1.20
N ALA A 380 11.35 4.06 0.62
CA ALA A 380 10.78 2.94 1.37
C ALA A 380 11.84 2.20 2.20
N TYR A 381 13.05 2.06 1.66
CA TYR A 381 14.16 1.34 2.31
C TYR A 381 14.70 2.06 3.54
N SER A 382 14.75 3.40 3.53
CA SER A 382 15.00 4.17 4.75
C SER A 382 13.94 3.90 5.81
N TRP A 383 12.67 3.78 5.42
CA TRP A 383 11.57 3.49 6.35
C TRP A 383 11.49 2.04 6.81
N GLN A 384 12.03 1.09 6.04
CA GLN A 384 12.21 -0.29 6.52
C GLN A 384 13.17 -0.34 7.71
N VAL A 385 14.16 0.57 7.78
CA VAL A 385 15.05 0.72 8.94
C VAL A 385 14.43 1.60 10.02
N LEU A 386 13.93 2.80 9.66
CA LEU A 386 13.39 3.75 10.63
C LEU A 386 12.13 3.23 11.34
N GLY A 387 11.30 2.43 10.67
CA GLY A 387 10.12 1.79 11.26
C GLY A 387 10.46 0.71 12.30
N MET A 388 11.71 0.26 12.38
CA MET A 388 12.19 -0.61 13.46
C MET A 388 12.55 0.17 14.73
N ILE A 389 12.76 1.49 14.60
CA ILE A 389 13.27 2.39 15.64
C ILE A 389 12.16 3.29 16.16
N TYR A 390 11.36 3.87 15.28
CA TYR A 390 10.31 4.83 15.61
C TYR A 390 8.94 4.19 15.48
N GLU A 391 8.05 4.54 16.41
CA GLU A 391 6.68 4.05 16.43
C GLU A 391 5.68 5.20 16.38
N SER A 392 4.45 4.82 16.11
CA SER A 392 3.29 5.69 15.97
C SER A 392 2.29 5.41 17.10
N MET A 393 1.31 6.31 17.28
CA MET A 393 0.32 6.14 18.36
C MET A 393 -0.53 4.90 18.19
N LEU A 394 -0.82 4.54 16.94
CA LEU A 394 -1.57 3.35 16.58
C LEU A 394 -0.69 2.38 15.78
N SER A 395 -1.07 1.11 15.83
CA SER A 395 -0.54 0.06 14.98
C SER A 395 -1.64 -0.45 14.05
N THR A 396 -1.29 -1.40 13.18
CA THR A 396 -2.23 -2.04 12.26
C THR A 396 -2.46 -3.48 12.69
N ASP A 397 -3.73 -3.84 12.86
CA ASP A 397 -4.14 -5.21 13.12
C ASP A 397 -3.78 -6.09 11.91
N PRO A 398 -2.99 -7.16 12.09
CA PRO A 398 -2.51 -7.95 10.96
C PRO A 398 -3.57 -8.84 10.28
N TYR A 399 -4.72 -9.03 10.92
CA TYR A 399 -5.83 -9.84 10.40
C TYR A 399 -6.89 -8.97 9.75
N THR A 400 -7.20 -7.82 10.33
CA THR A 400 -8.27 -6.94 9.82
C THR A 400 -7.72 -5.78 8.99
N LEU A 401 -6.44 -5.43 9.16
CA LEU A 401 -5.85 -4.17 8.70
C LEU A 401 -6.50 -2.94 9.33
N GLU A 402 -7.25 -3.07 10.42
CA GLU A 402 -7.81 -1.92 11.11
C GLU A 402 -6.81 -1.28 12.06
N ASN A 403 -7.14 -0.09 12.55
CA ASN A 403 -6.38 0.56 13.61
C ASN A 403 -6.45 -0.25 14.90
N MET A 404 -5.29 -0.46 15.52
CA MET A 404 -5.18 -1.08 16.83
C MET A 404 -4.27 -0.26 17.75
N PRO A 405 -4.33 -0.48 19.08
CA PRO A 405 -3.46 0.23 20.02
C PRO A 405 -1.96 0.10 19.71
N GLY A 406 -1.24 1.21 19.70
CA GLY A 406 0.22 1.30 19.61
C GLY A 406 0.80 1.92 20.88
N LEU A 407 1.49 3.07 20.77
CA LEU A 407 1.88 3.87 21.94
C LEU A 407 0.66 4.40 22.71
N ALA A 408 -0.46 4.65 22.01
CA ALA A 408 -1.75 4.90 22.63
C ALA A 408 -2.44 3.57 22.98
N ALA A 409 -2.92 3.46 24.22
CA ALA A 409 -3.73 2.35 24.70
C ALA A 409 -5.17 2.41 24.14
N SER A 410 -5.70 3.62 23.96
CA SER A 410 -7.02 3.86 23.37
C SER A 410 -7.09 5.27 22.79
N TRP A 411 -8.13 5.52 22.00
CA TRP A 411 -8.43 6.83 21.42
C TRP A 411 -9.94 7.04 21.32
N ASP A 412 -10.35 8.29 21.35
CA ASP A 412 -11.72 8.75 21.09
C ASP A 412 -11.70 9.79 19.97
N ILE A 413 -12.67 9.68 19.05
CA ILE A 413 -12.93 10.68 18.01
C ILE A 413 -14.31 11.27 18.29
N ARG A 414 -14.41 12.59 18.34
CA ARG A 414 -15.70 13.27 18.45
C ARG A 414 -15.78 14.46 17.53
N THR A 415 -16.98 14.72 17.02
CA THR A 415 -17.31 16.01 16.39
C THR A 415 -17.79 16.96 17.49
N ALA A 416 -17.13 18.10 17.64
CA ALA A 416 -17.52 19.19 18.53
C ALA A 416 -17.93 20.44 17.72
N GLY A 417 -18.60 21.39 18.36
CA GLY A 417 -19.12 22.62 17.73
C GLY A 417 -20.42 22.42 16.92
N GLU A 418 -20.94 23.51 16.39
CA GLU A 418 -22.23 23.54 15.66
C GLU A 418 -22.11 24.27 14.30
N GLY A 419 -22.94 23.87 13.33
CA GLY A 419 -22.95 24.45 11.99
C GLY A 419 -21.56 24.51 11.35
N LYS A 420 -21.12 25.71 10.96
CA LYS A 420 -19.80 25.95 10.34
C LYS A 420 -18.62 25.87 11.32
N SER A 421 -18.88 25.86 12.64
CA SER A 421 -17.83 25.73 13.66
C SER A 421 -17.51 24.27 14.01
N ARG A 422 -18.21 23.30 13.37
CA ARG A 422 -17.98 21.88 13.60
C ARG A 422 -16.54 21.49 13.31
N HIS A 423 -15.96 20.69 14.20
CA HIS A 423 -14.60 20.21 14.09
C HIS A 423 -14.37 18.85 14.75
N THR A 424 -13.34 18.13 14.34
CA THR A 424 -12.91 16.90 14.99
C THR A 424 -12.03 17.19 16.21
N GLU A 425 -12.30 16.52 17.33
CA GLU A 425 -11.36 16.38 18.43
C GLU A 425 -10.93 14.92 18.57
N LEU A 426 -9.62 14.71 18.72
CA LEU A 426 -9.00 13.42 18.98
C LEU A 426 -8.47 13.41 20.41
N ILE A 427 -8.78 12.39 21.18
CA ILE A 427 -8.27 12.19 22.53
C ILE A 427 -7.55 10.84 22.57
N PHE A 428 -6.25 10.84 22.85
CA PHE A 428 -5.46 9.61 22.98
C PHE A 428 -5.08 9.37 24.43
N ARG A 429 -5.20 8.13 24.88
CA ARG A 429 -4.69 7.66 26.18
C ARG A 429 -3.36 6.95 25.95
N ILE A 430 -2.26 7.58 26.32
CA ILE A 430 -0.90 7.04 26.12
C ILE A 430 -0.62 5.97 27.16
N ARG A 431 0.00 4.86 26.74
CA ARG A 431 0.36 3.77 27.66
C ARG A 431 1.31 4.26 28.74
N ARG A 432 1.12 3.72 29.95
CA ARG A 432 1.98 4.03 31.10
C ARG A 432 3.27 3.20 31.04
N GLY A 433 4.35 3.76 31.57
CA GLY A 433 5.62 3.05 31.70
C GLY A 433 6.38 2.81 30.39
N LEU A 434 5.99 3.50 29.30
CA LEU A 434 6.75 3.52 28.06
C LEU A 434 8.11 4.19 28.27
N ARG A 435 9.11 3.69 27.55
CA ARG A 435 10.49 4.17 27.61
C ARG A 435 11.09 4.20 26.22
N TRP A 436 11.95 5.19 26.01
CA TRP A 436 12.85 5.23 24.87
C TRP A 436 13.93 4.16 24.99
N ASN A 437 14.61 3.88 23.89
CA ASN A 437 15.71 2.92 23.84
C ASN A 437 16.93 3.31 24.70
N ASP A 438 17.02 4.56 25.16
CA ASP A 438 18.00 5.04 26.14
C ASP A 438 17.48 5.03 27.60
N GLY A 439 16.30 4.48 27.81
CA GLY A 439 15.69 4.26 29.12
C GLY A 439 14.89 5.44 29.67
N SER A 440 14.96 6.63 29.05
CA SER A 440 14.17 7.77 29.52
C SER A 440 12.67 7.56 29.29
N PRO A 441 11.77 8.15 30.10
CA PRO A 441 10.34 7.97 29.93
C PRO A 441 9.84 8.55 28.60
N LEU A 442 8.83 7.92 28.02
CA LEU A 442 8.06 8.41 26.88
C LEU A 442 6.67 8.83 27.38
N THR A 443 6.27 10.06 27.07
CA THR A 443 4.99 10.65 27.54
C THR A 443 4.22 11.34 26.40
N ALA A 444 3.00 11.79 26.68
CA ALA A 444 2.22 12.61 25.76
C ALA A 444 2.95 13.90 25.34
N ARG A 445 3.89 14.41 26.15
CA ARG A 445 4.68 15.61 25.84
C ARG A 445 5.66 15.39 24.69
N ASP A 446 6.23 14.19 24.55
CA ASP A 446 7.09 13.84 23.42
C ASP A 446 6.31 13.81 22.10
N ILE A 447 5.08 13.28 22.16
CA ILE A 447 4.17 13.23 21.01
C ILE A 447 3.79 14.65 20.59
N LYS A 448 3.40 15.50 21.55
CA LYS A 448 3.14 16.92 21.29
C LYS A 448 4.36 17.61 20.67
N ALA A 449 5.55 17.41 21.23
CA ALA A 449 6.76 18.03 20.71
C ALA A 449 7.07 17.59 19.27
N SER A 450 6.83 16.32 18.93
CA SER A 450 6.96 15.81 17.56
C SER A 450 6.01 16.50 16.59
N ILE A 451 4.71 16.57 16.95
CA ILE A 451 3.68 17.21 16.14
C ILE A 451 3.99 18.69 15.95
N ASP A 452 4.30 19.41 17.03
CA ASP A 452 4.64 20.84 17.00
C ASP A 452 5.87 21.10 16.11
N PHE A 453 6.90 20.24 16.20
CA PHE A 453 8.10 20.34 15.39
C PHE A 453 7.79 20.17 13.91
N ILE A 454 7.00 19.15 13.55
CA ILE A 454 6.58 18.90 12.17
C ILE A 454 5.75 20.07 11.63
N HIS A 455 4.80 20.55 12.42
CA HIS A 455 3.92 21.67 12.05
C HIS A 455 4.71 22.96 11.85
N LYS A 456 5.56 23.33 12.81
CA LYS A 456 6.38 24.55 12.77
C LYS A 456 7.31 24.58 11.56
N ASN A 457 7.94 23.45 11.26
CA ASN A 457 8.92 23.36 10.17
C ASN A 457 8.30 22.98 8.81
N LYS A 458 6.99 22.72 8.76
CA LYS A 458 6.26 22.31 7.55
C LYS A 458 6.93 21.13 6.83
N ILE A 459 7.31 20.10 7.58
CA ILE A 459 8.05 18.95 7.05
C ILE A 459 7.26 18.30 5.90
N PRO A 460 7.73 18.33 4.64
CA PRO A 460 6.89 18.01 3.48
C PRO A 460 6.21 16.65 3.55
N ARG A 461 6.92 15.62 4.02
CA ARG A 461 6.41 14.25 4.15
C ARG A 461 5.18 14.13 5.08
N PHE A 462 5.11 14.95 6.12
CA PHE A 462 4.10 14.85 7.17
C PHE A 462 3.22 16.11 7.26
N PHE A 463 3.42 17.08 6.38
CA PHE A 463 2.74 18.37 6.49
C PHE A 463 1.22 18.21 6.35
N ASP A 464 0.76 17.37 5.42
CA ASP A 464 -0.66 17.06 5.27
C ASP A 464 -1.30 16.43 6.52
N SER A 465 -0.50 15.74 7.35
CA SER A 465 -0.96 15.16 8.61
C SER A 465 -1.19 16.19 9.71
N VAL A 466 -0.51 17.33 9.66
CA VAL A 466 -0.54 18.35 10.74
C VAL A 466 -1.16 19.67 10.34
N LYS A 467 -1.26 19.99 9.05
CA LYS A 467 -1.68 21.34 8.57
C LYS A 467 -3.05 21.81 9.06
N ASN A 468 -3.92 20.88 9.44
CA ASN A 468 -5.27 21.16 9.95
C ASN A 468 -5.35 21.03 11.48
N ILE A 469 -4.23 20.99 12.21
CA ILE A 469 -4.23 20.96 13.67
C ILE A 469 -4.39 22.39 14.19
N ARG A 470 -5.48 22.64 14.90
CA ARG A 470 -5.73 23.91 15.60
C ARG A 470 -4.95 24.00 16.91
N SER A 471 -4.98 22.93 17.72
CA SER A 471 -4.24 22.87 18.99
C SER A 471 -3.87 21.45 19.39
N VAL A 472 -2.80 21.34 20.17
CA VAL A 472 -2.33 20.09 20.80
C VAL A 472 -2.09 20.36 22.27
N GLU A 473 -2.79 19.64 23.13
CA GLU A 473 -2.77 19.79 24.58
C GLU A 473 -2.37 18.46 25.24
N THR A 474 -1.64 18.57 26.35
CA THR A 474 -1.28 17.42 27.20
C THR A 474 -1.68 17.74 28.65
N PRO A 475 -2.96 17.53 29.03
CA PRO A 475 -3.43 17.83 30.39
C PRO A 475 -2.63 17.10 31.48
N ASP A 476 -2.11 15.92 31.14
CA ASP A 476 -1.19 15.13 31.95
C ASP A 476 -0.21 14.36 31.02
N ASP A 477 0.69 13.58 31.61
CA ASP A 477 1.73 12.85 30.85
C ASP A 477 1.18 11.67 30.01
N TYR A 478 -0.10 11.34 30.15
CA TYR A 478 -0.74 10.16 29.55
C TYR A 478 -1.98 10.51 28.71
N THR A 479 -2.30 11.79 28.55
CA THR A 479 -3.45 12.26 27.77
C THR A 479 -2.97 13.25 26.73
N LEU A 480 -3.23 12.95 25.45
CA LEU A 480 -3.03 13.87 24.34
C LEU A 480 -4.39 14.27 23.78
N ARG A 481 -4.69 15.56 23.72
CA ARG A 481 -5.88 16.10 23.05
C ARG A 481 -5.45 16.91 21.84
N VAL A 482 -5.98 16.57 20.67
CA VAL A 482 -5.72 17.26 19.41
C VAL A 482 -7.04 17.80 18.86
N VAL A 483 -7.09 19.10 18.62
CA VAL A 483 -8.24 19.78 18.02
C VAL A 483 -7.90 20.06 16.56
N MET A 484 -8.75 19.62 15.66
CA MET A 484 -8.57 19.81 14.22
C MET A 484 -9.40 21.00 13.72
N ASP A 485 -9.04 21.54 12.56
CA ASP A 485 -9.88 22.40 11.76
C ASP A 485 -10.68 21.57 10.76
N GLY A 486 -12.00 21.73 10.80
CA GLY A 486 -12.95 20.94 10.01
C GLY A 486 -13.24 19.55 10.61
N VAL A 487 -14.13 18.82 9.93
CA VAL A 487 -14.61 17.49 10.34
C VAL A 487 -14.05 16.44 9.40
N SER A 488 -13.41 15.43 9.97
CA SER A 488 -13.01 14.20 9.27
C SER A 488 -12.62 13.12 10.27
N TYR A 489 -13.14 11.91 10.05
CA TYR A 489 -12.74 10.68 10.74
C TYR A 489 -11.27 10.33 10.44
N TRP A 490 -10.81 10.61 9.22
CA TRP A 490 -9.46 10.30 8.74
C TRP A 490 -8.36 11.11 9.41
N TYR A 491 -8.71 12.17 10.15
CA TYR A 491 -7.75 12.87 10.99
C TYR A 491 -7.11 11.96 12.04
N LEU A 492 -7.79 10.87 12.43
CA LEU A 492 -7.20 9.84 13.27
C LEU A 492 -5.89 9.31 12.65
N ASP A 493 -5.93 8.79 11.43
CA ASP A 493 -4.76 8.17 10.79
C ASP A 493 -3.67 9.20 10.49
N ASN A 494 -4.05 10.42 10.12
CA ASN A 494 -3.12 11.52 9.90
C ASN A 494 -2.28 11.80 11.15
N VAL A 495 -2.93 12.00 12.29
CA VAL A 495 -2.27 12.36 13.55
C VAL A 495 -1.61 11.14 14.17
N ALA A 496 -2.30 10.00 14.21
CA ALA A 496 -1.82 8.76 14.80
C ALA A 496 -0.63 8.15 14.07
N GLY A 497 -0.56 8.31 12.74
CA GLY A 497 0.50 7.77 11.89
C GLY A 497 1.82 8.54 11.96
N ILE A 498 1.89 9.65 12.69
CA ILE A 498 3.13 10.41 12.86
C ILE A 498 4.13 9.58 13.69
N PRO A 499 5.37 9.37 13.20
CA PRO A 499 6.42 8.74 13.98
C PRO A 499 6.81 9.65 15.15
N VAL A 500 6.81 9.12 16.36
CA VAL A 500 7.11 9.88 17.58
C VAL A 500 8.62 9.95 17.81
N ILE A 501 9.13 11.17 17.96
CA ILE A 501 10.54 11.47 18.22
C ILE A 501 10.63 12.15 19.60
N PRO A 502 11.63 11.80 20.44
CA PRO A 502 11.70 12.35 21.79
C PRO A 502 11.79 13.87 21.81
N GLN A 503 11.10 14.52 22.76
CA GLN A 503 11.14 15.98 22.94
C GLN A 503 12.58 16.49 23.06
N LYS A 504 13.42 15.78 23.82
CA LYS A 504 14.84 16.09 24.02
C LYS A 504 15.66 16.02 22.73
N VAL A 505 15.24 15.25 21.74
CA VAL A 505 15.94 15.17 20.45
C VAL A 505 15.52 16.37 19.61
N VAL A 506 14.22 16.56 19.40
CA VAL A 506 13.71 17.66 18.55
C VAL A 506 14.08 19.04 19.08
N ALA A 507 14.20 19.22 20.39
CA ALA A 507 14.65 20.47 21.02
C ALA A 507 16.11 20.85 20.66
N ASN A 508 16.93 19.88 20.26
CA ASN A 508 18.34 20.07 19.92
C ASN A 508 18.59 20.17 18.40
N ILE A 509 17.56 19.99 17.57
CA ILE A 509 17.69 20.11 16.11
C ILE A 509 17.59 21.57 15.71
N LYS A 510 18.71 22.13 15.24
CA LYS A 510 18.77 23.51 14.72
C LYS A 510 18.27 23.61 13.29
N ASP A 511 18.71 22.68 12.43
CA ASP A 511 18.30 22.56 11.04
C ASP A 511 17.93 21.08 10.79
N TRP A 512 16.65 20.84 10.52
CA TRP A 512 16.12 19.49 10.32
C TRP A 512 16.51 18.91 8.97
N GLN A 513 16.82 19.75 7.97
CA GLN A 513 17.20 19.29 6.63
C GLN A 513 18.59 18.67 6.61
N SER A 514 19.54 19.30 7.31
CA SER A 514 20.93 18.84 7.41
C SER A 514 21.22 17.98 8.64
N TRP A 515 20.23 17.76 9.51
CA TRP A 515 20.41 16.92 10.69
C TRP A 515 20.73 15.47 10.29
N ASP A 516 21.92 15.03 10.68
CA ASP A 516 22.35 13.64 10.56
C ASP A 516 22.32 12.98 11.96
N PRO A 517 21.40 12.03 12.21
CA PRO A 517 21.34 11.33 13.48
C PRO A 517 22.48 10.33 13.70
N LEU A 518 23.31 10.03 12.69
CA LEU A 518 24.50 9.19 12.86
C LEU A 518 25.77 10.00 13.17
N SER A 519 25.73 11.32 13.00
CA SER A 519 26.87 12.19 13.20
C SER A 519 27.28 12.27 14.67
N THR A 520 28.58 12.12 14.93
CA THR A 520 29.18 12.33 16.26
C THR A 520 29.27 13.82 16.65
N LYS A 521 29.02 14.74 15.71
CA LYS A 521 29.17 16.19 15.90
C LYS A 521 27.90 16.90 16.38
N ASN A 522 26.75 16.24 16.32
CA ASN A 522 25.46 16.83 16.70
C ASN A 522 25.17 16.61 18.19
N ALA A 523 24.47 17.57 18.84
CA ALA A 523 23.93 17.41 20.20
C ALA A 523 22.90 16.27 20.19
N GLY A 524 23.37 15.07 20.51
CA GLY A 524 22.70 13.79 20.24
C GLY A 524 23.68 12.61 20.15
N GLY A 525 24.96 12.87 19.86
CA GLY A 525 26.04 11.87 19.94
C GLY A 525 25.85 10.67 19.01
N PRO A 526 26.75 9.67 19.05
CA PRO A 526 27.09 8.79 17.92
C PRO A 526 25.97 7.93 17.31
N ARG A 527 24.73 7.96 17.84
CA ARG A 527 23.51 7.38 17.25
C ARG A 527 22.26 8.10 17.77
N GLY A 528 22.05 9.36 17.41
CA GLY A 528 20.87 10.18 17.74
C GLY A 528 19.49 9.60 17.33
N LEU A 529 19.45 8.35 16.86
CA LEU A 529 18.27 7.51 16.67
C LEU A 529 17.75 6.97 18.01
N VAL A 530 17.23 7.88 18.84
CA VAL A 530 16.51 7.53 20.07
C VAL A 530 15.03 7.29 19.71
N GLY A 531 14.58 6.05 19.86
CA GLY A 531 13.25 5.60 19.45
C GLY A 531 12.65 4.59 20.43
N SER A 532 11.35 4.33 20.30
CA SER A 532 10.61 3.41 21.19
C SER A 532 10.46 2.01 20.60
N GLY A 533 10.77 1.83 19.32
CA GLY A 533 10.55 0.61 18.53
C GLY A 533 11.33 -0.62 19.00
N PRO A 534 11.04 -1.78 18.40
CA PRO A 534 11.53 -3.07 18.89
C PRO A 534 13.03 -3.24 18.74
N PHE A 535 13.66 -2.49 17.83
CA PHE A 535 15.08 -2.56 17.60
C PHE A 535 15.76 -1.18 17.69
N MET A 536 17.06 -1.23 17.93
CA MET A 536 17.96 -0.08 18.02
C MET A 536 19.10 -0.30 17.02
N LEU A 537 19.59 0.76 16.39
CA LEU A 537 20.73 0.66 15.50
C LEU A 537 21.98 0.16 16.26
N LYS A 538 22.54 -0.99 15.83
CA LYS A 538 23.78 -1.58 16.37
C LYS A 538 25.02 -1.17 15.56
N SER A 539 24.93 -1.12 14.24
CA SER A 539 25.97 -0.60 13.35
C SER A 539 25.41 -0.48 11.94
N TYR A 540 26.05 0.34 11.11
CA TYR A 540 25.71 0.47 9.69
C TYR A 540 27.01 0.43 8.90
N LYS A 541 27.10 -0.48 7.94
CA LYS A 541 28.21 -0.58 6.99
C LYS A 541 27.65 -0.31 5.59
N PRO A 542 27.91 0.88 5.02
CA PRO A 542 27.41 1.26 3.71
C PRO A 542 27.69 0.21 2.63
N GLY A 543 26.71 -0.02 1.76
CA GLY A 543 26.75 -1.04 0.71
C GLY A 543 26.70 -2.51 1.18
N GLU A 544 26.75 -2.79 2.49
CA GLU A 544 26.78 -4.18 3.00
C GLU A 544 25.59 -4.51 3.91
N TYR A 545 25.40 -3.80 5.02
CA TYR A 545 24.31 -4.11 5.95
C TYR A 545 23.95 -2.98 6.91
N VAL A 546 22.71 -3.01 7.40
CA VAL A 546 22.26 -2.31 8.61
C VAL A 546 22.06 -3.35 9.71
N MET A 547 22.87 -3.29 10.76
CA MET A 547 22.77 -4.20 11.91
C MET A 547 21.96 -3.54 13.01
N MET A 548 20.95 -4.25 13.47
CA MET A 548 20.03 -3.84 14.50
C MET A 548 20.17 -4.77 15.72
N LYS A 549 19.92 -4.25 16.91
CA LYS A 549 19.85 -5.03 18.15
C LYS A 549 18.53 -4.79 18.85
N ARG A 550 18.02 -5.80 19.57
CA ARG A 550 16.80 -5.68 20.38
C ARG A 550 16.85 -4.45 21.30
N ASN A 551 15.74 -3.73 21.36
CA ASN A 551 15.50 -2.72 22.38
C ASN A 551 15.06 -3.38 23.70
N PRO A 552 15.86 -3.32 24.78
CA PRO A 552 15.52 -3.93 26.06
C PRO A 552 14.35 -3.23 26.77
N HIS A 553 13.98 -2.02 26.32
CA HIS A 553 12.89 -1.23 26.85
C HIS A 553 11.58 -1.38 26.06
N TYR A 554 11.59 -2.12 24.96
CA TYR A 554 10.39 -2.35 24.17
C TYR A 554 9.37 -3.20 24.94
N ARG A 555 8.15 -2.71 25.04
CA ARG A 555 7.06 -3.33 25.81
C ARG A 555 5.73 -3.34 25.08
N LEU A 556 5.71 -3.05 23.78
CA LEU A 556 4.43 -3.04 23.09
C LEU A 556 3.80 -4.40 23.24
N LEU A 557 2.52 -4.30 23.57
CA LEU A 557 1.58 -5.38 23.71
C LEU A 557 1.57 -6.06 25.08
N GLY A 558 1.76 -5.32 26.17
CA GLY A 558 1.32 -5.74 27.49
C GLY A 558 0.51 -4.65 28.19
N GLY A 559 -0.72 -4.99 28.61
CA GLY A 559 -1.40 -4.28 29.69
C GLY A 559 -2.82 -3.85 29.36
N GLY A 560 -3.78 -4.75 29.61
CA GLY A 560 -4.99 -4.33 30.31
C GLY A 560 -4.58 -3.62 31.60
N ALA A 561 -5.32 -2.57 31.93
CA ALA A 561 -5.19 -1.86 33.19
C ALA A 561 -5.08 -2.85 34.35
N ARG A 562 -4.00 -2.76 35.12
CA ARG A 562 -3.98 -3.16 36.52
C ARG A 562 -3.41 -2.01 37.32
#